data_AF-A0A317ZF52-F1
#
_entry.id   AF-A0A317ZF52-F1
#
_cell.length_a   1.000
_cell.length_b   1.000
_cell.length_c   1.000
_cell.angle_alpha   90.00
_cell.angle_beta   90.00
_cell.angle_gamma   90.00
#
_symmetry.space_group_name_H-M   'P 1'
#
loop_
_entity.id
_entity.type
_entity.pdbx_description
1 polymer ?
#
loop_
_entity_poly.entity_id
_entity_poly.type
_entity_poly.pdbx_seq_one_letter_code
_entity_poly.pdbx_strand_id
1 'polypeptide(L)'
;AKQVIEVILDWVFYNNVPLNYKTSDLLKNDKAFLYWATVNRNCVICGKSHAELAHYQAVGRGRNRRKIEHTGNKVLALCSHHHREQHNIGIDSFNDKYHLHDSWVDVDERLNKMLKGDKGDE
;
A
#
# COMPACT_ATOMS: atom_id res chain seq x y z
N ALA A 1 20.57 10.98 4.70
CA ALA A 1 19.31 11.76 4.82
C ALA A 1 18.06 10.88 4.63
N LYS A 2 17.94 10.12 3.53
CA LYS A 2 16.76 9.28 3.22
C LYS A 2 16.33 8.31 4.34
N GLN A 3 17.30 7.67 5.00
CA GLN A 3 17.06 6.74 6.11
C GLN A 3 16.34 7.38 7.32
N VAL A 4 16.59 8.65 7.62
CA VAL A 4 15.95 9.33 8.75
C VAL A 4 14.47 9.59 8.46
N ILE A 5 14.14 9.98 7.22
CA ILE A 5 12.76 10.22 6.79
C ILE A 5 11.98 8.90 6.81
N GLU A 6 12.57 7.81 6.33
CA GLU A 6 11.95 6.48 6.34
C GLU A 6 11.62 6.01 7.77
N VAL A 7 12.55 6.17 8.71
CA VAL A 7 12.31 5.82 10.13
C VAL A 7 11.21 6.69 10.75
N ILE A 8 11.19 7.99 10.45
CA ILE A 8 10.14 8.89 10.94
C ILE A 8 8.77 8.49 10.39
N LEU A 9 8.68 8.19 9.09
CA LEU A 9 7.42 7.79 8.46
C LEU A 9 6.89 6.48 9.05
N ASP A 10 7.76 5.47 9.21
CA ASP A 10 7.36 4.21 9.85
C ASP A 10 6.82 4.45 11.26
N TRP A 11 7.53 5.23 12.08
CA TRP A 11 7.09 5.56 13.43
C TRP A 11 5.75 6.33 13.46
N VAL A 12 5.55 7.29 12.54
CA VAL A 12 4.30 8.06 12.42
C VAL A 12 3.12 7.13 12.14
N PHE A 13 3.27 6.19 11.19
CA PHE A 13 2.19 5.27 10.85
C PHE A 13 1.96 4.24 11.96
N TYR A 14 3.03 3.66 12.51
CA TYR A 14 2.95 2.68 13.60
C TYR A 14 2.19 3.24 14.82
N ASN A 15 2.41 4.50 15.16
CA ASN A 15 1.77 5.17 16.29
C ASN A 15 0.44 5.86 15.92
N ASN A 16 -0.05 5.71 14.69
CA ASN A 16 -1.24 6.41 14.18
C ASN A 16 -1.21 7.93 14.42
N VAL A 17 -0.04 8.55 14.27
CA VAL A 17 0.12 10.00 14.44
C VAL A 17 -0.64 10.71 13.29
N PRO A 18 -1.66 11.54 13.59
CA PRO A 18 -2.42 12.20 12.55
C PRO A 18 -1.54 13.20 11.78
N LEU A 19 -1.48 13.04 10.46
CA LEU A 19 -0.90 14.06 9.59
C LEU A 19 -1.98 15.05 9.18
N ASN A 20 -1.65 16.34 9.19
CA ASN A 20 -2.55 17.34 8.64
C ASN A 20 -2.73 17.12 7.12
N TYR A 21 -3.87 17.57 6.59
CA TYR A 21 -4.22 17.36 5.19
C TYR A 21 -3.14 17.82 4.21
N LYS A 22 -2.53 19.00 4.44
CA LYS A 22 -1.51 19.55 3.54
C LYS A 22 -0.26 18.67 3.52
N THR A 23 0.21 18.20 4.68
CA THR A 23 1.36 17.31 4.77
C THR A 23 1.09 15.96 4.11
N SER A 24 -0.09 15.38 4.35
CA SER A 24 -0.50 14.14 3.69
C SER A 24 -0.57 14.32 2.17
N ASP A 25 -1.14 15.44 1.70
CA ASP A 25 -1.29 15.74 0.28
C ASP A 25 0.05 15.97 -0.43
N LEU A 26 1.01 16.61 0.24
CA LEU A 26 2.39 16.79 -0.27
C LEU A 26 3.14 15.46 -0.39
N LEU A 27 2.89 14.50 0.51
CA LEU A 27 3.61 13.23 0.57
C LEU A 27 2.93 12.09 -0.20
N LYS A 28 1.70 12.26 -0.68
CA LYS A 28 0.92 11.16 -1.29
C LYS A 28 1.56 10.52 -2.53
N ASN A 29 2.48 11.22 -3.20
CA ASN A 29 3.23 10.70 -4.35
C ASN A 29 4.69 10.35 -3.99
N ASP A 30 5.10 10.57 -2.74
CA ASP A 30 6.43 10.18 -2.27
C ASP A 30 6.50 8.66 -2.09
N LYS A 31 7.52 8.04 -2.69
CA LYS A 31 7.68 6.59 -2.69
C LYS A 31 7.90 6.01 -1.30
N ALA A 32 8.58 6.74 -0.40
CA ALA A 32 8.78 6.28 0.96
C ALA A 32 7.45 6.36 1.75
N PHE A 33 6.69 7.44 1.58
CA PHE A 33 5.35 7.55 2.18
C PHE A 33 4.43 6.41 1.73
N LEU A 34 4.34 6.15 0.43
CA LEU A 34 3.51 5.09 -0.15
C LEU A 34 3.94 3.70 0.33
N TYR A 35 5.25 3.45 0.42
CA TYR A 35 5.79 2.21 0.97
C TYR A 35 5.40 2.02 2.43
N TRP A 36 5.64 3.02 3.28
CA TRP A 36 5.39 2.92 4.72
C TRP A 36 3.90 2.90 5.06
N ALA A 37 3.06 3.64 4.33
CA ALA A 37 1.60 3.50 4.43
C ALA A 37 1.15 2.08 4.07
N THR A 38 1.76 1.48 3.04
CA THR A 38 1.46 0.13 2.58
C THR A 38 1.86 -0.94 3.60
N VAL A 39 3.07 -0.83 4.13
CA VAL A 39 3.61 -1.70 5.19
C VAL A 39 2.77 -1.60 6.47
N ASN A 40 2.41 -0.40 6.89
CA ASN A 40 1.63 -0.17 8.11
C ASN A 40 0.12 -0.39 7.95
N ARG A 41 -0.34 -0.80 6.75
CA ARG A 41 -1.76 -1.07 6.46
C ARG A 41 -2.63 0.18 6.65
N ASN A 42 -2.13 1.34 6.23
CA ASN A 42 -2.89 2.58 6.13
C ASN A 42 -3.27 2.83 4.67
N CYS A 43 -4.56 3.12 4.43
CA CYS A 43 -5.04 3.37 3.09
C CYS A 43 -4.34 4.59 2.47
N VAL A 44 -3.69 4.42 1.33
CA VAL A 44 -2.95 5.50 0.67
C VAL A 44 -3.83 6.64 0.14
N ILE A 45 -5.15 6.42 0.06
CA ILE A 45 -6.13 7.42 -0.40
C ILE A 45 -6.70 8.24 0.77
N CYS A 46 -7.04 7.59 1.88
CA CYS A 46 -7.79 8.25 2.97
C CYS A 46 -7.19 8.07 4.37
N GLY A 47 -6.05 7.41 4.50
CA GLY A 47 -5.34 7.21 5.77
C GLY A 47 -5.95 6.18 6.73
N LYS A 48 -7.16 5.65 6.45
CA LYS A 48 -7.82 4.64 7.30
C LYS A 48 -6.91 3.43 7.52
N SER A 49 -6.75 3.03 8.78
CA SER A 49 -5.99 1.85 9.20
C SER A 49 -6.69 0.53 8.83
N HIS A 50 -6.00 -0.59 9.05
CA HIS A 50 -6.46 -1.94 8.73
C HIS A 50 -6.80 -2.14 7.24
N ALA A 51 -6.05 -1.47 6.37
CA ALA A 51 -6.18 -1.60 4.94
C ALA A 51 -5.72 -2.97 4.44
N GLU A 52 -6.27 -3.39 3.31
CA GLU A 52 -5.89 -4.60 2.60
C GLU A 52 -4.76 -4.29 1.61
N LEU A 53 -3.88 -5.25 1.35
CA LEU A 53 -2.88 -5.11 0.29
C LEU A 53 -3.57 -5.45 -1.04
N ALA A 54 -3.81 -4.40 -1.81
CA ALA A 54 -4.38 -4.50 -3.13
C ALA A 54 -3.27 -4.75 -4.15
N HIS A 55 -3.51 -5.67 -5.09
CA HIS A 55 -2.60 -5.93 -6.19
C HIS A 55 -2.89 -5.00 -7.37
N TYR A 56 -1.82 -4.51 -8.01
CA TYR A 56 -1.91 -3.79 -9.28
C TYR A 56 -2.43 -4.71 -10.39
N GLN A 57 -1.79 -5.87 -10.52
CA GLN A 57 -2.20 -6.93 -11.43
C GLN A 57 -2.82 -8.07 -10.62
N ALA A 58 -4.02 -8.49 -11.01
CA ALA A 58 -4.70 -9.60 -10.35
C ALA A 58 -3.84 -10.88 -10.39
N VAL A 59 -3.62 -11.47 -9.21
CA VAL A 59 -3.09 -12.82 -9.10
C VAL A 59 -4.19 -13.80 -9.53
N GLY A 60 -4.00 -14.43 -10.70
CA GLY A 60 -5.03 -15.20 -11.41
C GLY A 60 -5.79 -16.24 -10.57
N ARG A 61 -7.04 -16.51 -10.96
CA ARG A 61 -7.94 -17.46 -10.27
C ARG A 61 -7.29 -18.84 -10.16
N GLY A 62 -7.38 -19.46 -8.98
CA GLY A 62 -6.87 -20.80 -8.70
C GLY A 62 -5.48 -20.86 -8.06
N ARG A 63 -4.77 -19.73 -7.95
CA ARG A 63 -3.48 -19.67 -7.23
C ARG A 63 -3.70 -19.38 -5.75
N ASN A 64 -3.06 -20.17 -4.88
CA ASN A 64 -3.10 -19.90 -3.45
C ASN A 64 -2.18 -18.73 -3.10
N ARG A 65 -2.76 -17.56 -2.80
CA ARG A 65 -2.01 -16.33 -2.44
C ARG A 65 -1.03 -16.51 -1.27
N ARG A 66 -1.26 -17.49 -0.40
CA ARG A 66 -0.37 -17.81 0.74
C ARG A 66 0.88 -18.60 0.36
N LYS A 67 0.93 -19.14 -0.86
CA LYS A 67 2.03 -20.03 -1.30
C LYS A 67 2.78 -19.52 -2.53
N ILE A 68 2.26 -18.50 -3.20
CA ILE A 68 2.87 -17.98 -4.42
C ILE A 68 3.90 -16.90 -4.08
N GLU A 69 4.93 -16.78 -4.91
CA GLU A 69 5.78 -15.60 -4.91
C GLU A 69 5.02 -14.43 -5.56
N HIS A 70 5.01 -13.29 -4.87
CA HIS A 70 4.39 -12.06 -5.34
C HIS A 70 5.43 -11.07 -5.91
N THR A 71 6.72 -11.41 -5.85
CA THR A 71 7.81 -10.63 -6.45
C THR A 71 7.56 -10.41 -7.95
N GLY A 72 7.79 -9.20 -8.43
CA GLY A 72 7.45 -8.78 -9.80
C GLY A 72 6.02 -8.25 -9.99
N ASN A 73 5.18 -8.28 -8.95
CA ASN A 73 3.93 -7.52 -8.90
C ASN A 73 4.14 -6.21 -8.12
N LYS A 74 3.12 -5.35 -8.13
CA LYS A 74 3.05 -4.12 -7.35
C LYS A 74 1.82 -4.10 -6.45
N VAL A 75 1.91 -3.40 -5.33
CA VAL A 75 0.83 -3.30 -4.34
C VAL A 75 0.69 -1.91 -3.75
N LEU A 76 -0.49 -1.65 -3.20
CA LEU A 76 -0.79 -0.51 -2.34
C LEU A 76 -1.71 -0.96 -1.20
N ALA A 77 -1.65 -0.30 -0.05
CA ALA A 77 -2.66 -0.48 0.99
C ALA A 77 -3.93 0.31 0.66
N LEU A 78 -5.06 -0.37 0.55
CA LEU A 78 -6.38 0.22 0.32
C LEU A 78 -7.36 -0.25 1.40
N CYS A 79 -8.10 0.67 2.02
CA CYS A 79 -9.19 0.26 2.91
C CYS A 79 -10.26 -0.48 2.12
N SER A 80 -11.11 -1.26 2.81
CA SER A 80 -12.14 -2.10 2.17
C SER A 80 -13.02 -1.34 1.16
N HIS A 81 -13.33 -0.07 1.42
CA HIS A 81 -14.07 0.78 0.50
C HIS A 81 -13.32 1.02 -0.82
N HIS A 82 -12.08 1.52 -0.75
CA HIS A 82 -11.28 1.81 -1.94
C HIS A 82 -10.81 0.54 -2.66
N HIS A 83 -10.53 -0.54 -1.94
CA HIS A 83 -10.16 -1.80 -2.55
C HIS A 83 -11.33 -2.42 -3.34
N ARG A 84 -12.55 -2.36 -2.78
CA ARG A 84 -13.76 -2.75 -3.51
C ARG A 84 -14.02 -1.85 -4.71
N GLU A 85 -13.82 -0.54 -4.56
CA GLU A 85 -13.95 0.40 -5.66
C GLU A 85 -13.00 0.05 -6.81
N GLN A 86 -11.71 -0.20 -6.53
CA GLN A 86 -10.74 -0.65 -7.54
C GLN A 86 -11.26 -1.87 -8.31
N HIS A 87 -11.78 -2.88 -7.61
CA HIS A 87 -12.35 -4.06 -8.27
C HIS A 87 -13.58 -3.74 -9.14
N ASN A 88 -14.41 -2.77 -8.72
CA ASN A 88 -15.64 -2.42 -9.42
C ASN A 88 -15.40 -1.61 -10.70
N ILE A 89 -14.49 -0.62 -10.63
CA ILE A 89 -14.28 0.34 -11.74
C ILE A 89 -13.11 -0.05 -12.65
N GLY A 90 -12.32 -1.05 -12.26
CA GLY A 90 -11.11 -1.47 -12.97
C GLY A 90 -9.89 -0.63 -12.59
N ILE A 91 -8.70 -1.20 -12.82
CA ILE A 91 -7.42 -0.63 -12.39
C ILE A 91 -7.13 0.72 -13.07
N ASP A 92 -7.40 0.83 -14.37
CA ASP A 92 -7.09 2.05 -15.14
C ASP A 92 -7.95 3.23 -14.67
N SER A 93 -9.28 3.04 -14.59
CA SER A 93 -10.21 4.05 -14.06
C SER A 93 -9.88 4.44 -12.62
N PHE A 94 -9.45 3.48 -11.80
CA PHE A 94 -9.05 3.74 -10.41
C PHE A 94 -7.76 4.58 -10.34
N ASN A 95 -6.77 4.25 -11.17
CA ASN A 95 -5.54 5.03 -11.26
C ASN A 95 -5.77 6.44 -11.78
N ASP A 96 -6.67 6.62 -12.76
CA ASP A 96 -7.04 7.96 -13.25
C ASP A 96 -7.70 8.79 -12.16
N LYS A 97 -8.68 8.20 -11.46
CA LYS A 97 -9.46 8.89 -10.41
C LYS A 97 -8.59 9.38 -9.25
N TYR A 98 -7.58 8.60 -8.87
CA TYR A 98 -6.73 8.89 -7.71
C TYR A 98 -5.29 9.28 -8.07
N HIS A 99 -4.99 9.44 -9.36
CA HIS A 99 -3.67 9.79 -9.90
C HIS A 99 -2.55 8.82 -9.46
N LEU A 100 -2.77 7.51 -9.59
CA LEU A 100 -1.89 6.46 -9.04
C LEU A 100 -0.97 5.78 -10.07
N HIS A 101 -0.98 6.18 -11.35
CA HIS A 101 -0.25 5.49 -12.43
C HIS A 101 1.21 5.18 -12.08
N ASP A 102 1.89 6.12 -11.44
CA ASP A 102 3.29 5.98 -11.03
C ASP A 102 3.47 5.71 -9.52
N SER A 103 2.40 5.44 -8.79
CA SER A 103 2.40 5.39 -7.32
C SER A 103 2.61 3.99 -6.77
N TRP A 104 2.22 2.94 -7.49
CA TRP A 104 2.31 1.56 -7.02
C TRP A 104 3.73 1.15 -6.58
N VAL A 105 3.80 0.37 -5.49
CA VAL A 105 5.04 -0.03 -4.83
C VAL A 105 5.39 -1.45 -5.25
N ASP A 106 6.64 -1.68 -5.68
CA ASP A 106 7.11 -3.02 -6.04
C ASP A 106 7.13 -3.94 -4.80
N VAL A 107 6.72 -5.19 -4.99
CA VAL A 107 6.71 -6.18 -3.92
C VAL A 107 8.15 -6.63 -3.63
N ASP A 108 8.68 -6.19 -2.50
CA ASP A 108 9.93 -6.67 -1.91
C ASP A 108 9.71 -7.90 -1.01
N GLU A 109 10.77 -8.37 -0.34
CA GLU A 109 10.69 -9.53 0.55
C GLU A 109 9.69 -9.34 1.69
N ARG A 110 9.64 -8.13 2.28
CA ARG A 110 8.73 -7.80 3.39
C ARG A 110 7.28 -7.86 2.93
N LEU A 111 6.95 -7.19 1.84
CA LEU A 111 5.60 -7.17 1.27
C LEU A 111 5.19 -8.57 0.79
N ASN A 112 6.12 -9.36 0.25
CA ASN A 112 5.84 -10.75 -0.13
C ASN A 112 5.43 -11.61 1.08
N LYS A 113 6.14 -11.51 2.21
CA LYS A 113 5.76 -12.17 3.48
C LYS A 113 4.37 -11.72 3.95
N MET A 114 4.13 -10.40 3.96
CA MET A 114 2.83 -9.84 4.35
C MET A 114 1.67 -10.29 3.45
N LEU A 115 1.89 -10.45 2.14
CA LEU A 115 0.89 -10.94 1.19
C LEU A 115 0.60 -12.43 1.36
N LYS A 116 1.58 -13.21 1.81
CA LYS A 116 1.41 -14.61 2.18
C LYS A 116 0.68 -14.79 3.51
N GLY A 117 0.55 -13.72 4.29
CA GLY A 117 -0.13 -13.71 5.57
C GLY A 117 0.80 -13.94 6.76
N ASP A 118 2.11 -13.87 6.55
CA ASP A 118 3.06 -13.78 7.66
C ASP A 118 2.89 -12.42 8.32
N LYS A 119 2.82 -12.43 9.66
CA LYS A 119 2.96 -11.18 10.42
C LYS A 119 4.41 -10.76 10.24
N GLY A 120 4.65 -9.70 9.46
CA GLY A 120 5.99 -9.13 9.32
C GLY A 120 6.57 -8.90 10.72
N ASP A 121 7.86 -9.18 10.88
CA ASP A 121 8.55 -9.31 12.17
C ASP A 121 8.07 -8.23 13.17
N GLU A 122 7.33 -8.68 14.19
CA GLU A 122 7.00 -7.93 15.42
C GLU A 122 8.25 -7.77 16.28
#